data_AF-A0A498PTQ7-F1
#
_entry.id   AF-A0A498PTQ7-F1
#
_cell.length_a   1.000
_cell.length_b   1.000
_cell.length_c   1.000
_cell.angle_alpha   90.00
_cell.angle_beta   90.00
_cell.angle_gamma   90.00
#
_symmetry.space_group_name_H-M   'P 1'
#
loop_
_entity.id
_entity.type
_entity.pdbx_description
1 polymer ?
#
loop_
_entity_poly.entity_id
_entity_poly.type
_entity_poly.pdbx_seq_one_letter_code
_entity_poly.pdbx_strand_id
1 'polypeptide(L)'
;MRDADRGRVVKPSTRTVAQFLTEWLAAVEPALDATTWRSWSDYARTYVIPHIGAERLQRLDEPQLLKLYAKLLTEGRVKRDNDSVMYAHWSERNAVGVPPTPRQLSEACGTTIHAARTAVRRYRVGIAPKPVSPGLAPKTVRNVHAFLHRALVDAVAWKYLTDNRRAM
;
A
#
# COMPACT_ATOMS: atom_id res chain seq x y z
N MET A 1 21.82 -20.14 -30.86
CA MET A 1 22.42 -21.05 -29.86
C MET A 1 21.45 -21.15 -28.69
N ARG A 2 20.85 -22.33 -28.51
CA ARG A 2 19.97 -22.68 -27.38
C ARG A 2 20.81 -23.43 -26.33
N ASP A 3 20.35 -23.36 -25.09
CA ASP A 3 20.76 -24.11 -23.90
C ASP A 3 22.05 -23.70 -23.17
N ALA A 4 21.90 -23.05 -22.01
CA ALA A 4 22.39 -23.55 -20.71
C ALA A 4 22.17 -22.50 -19.59
N ASP A 5 20.98 -22.44 -19.01
CA ASP A 5 20.84 -21.83 -17.67
C ASP A 5 19.85 -22.64 -16.81
N ARG A 6 20.16 -23.93 -16.69
CA ARG A 6 19.40 -24.85 -15.83
C ARG A 6 19.90 -24.71 -14.38
N GLY A 7 19.14 -23.95 -13.60
CA GLY A 7 18.87 -24.24 -12.18
C GLY A 7 20.08 -24.26 -11.26
N ARG A 8 20.64 -23.09 -10.93
CA ARG A 8 21.40 -22.97 -9.67
C ARG A 8 20.44 -23.18 -8.50
N VAL A 9 20.50 -24.35 -7.87
CA VAL A 9 19.73 -24.66 -6.67
C VAL A 9 20.21 -23.77 -5.53
N VAL A 10 19.33 -22.87 -5.07
CA VAL A 10 19.56 -22.08 -3.85
C VAL A 10 19.35 -22.98 -2.64
N LYS A 11 20.20 -22.87 -1.62
CA LYS A 11 20.07 -23.63 -0.37
C LYS A 11 18.70 -23.36 0.27
N PRO A 12 17.99 -24.38 0.78
CA PRO A 12 16.74 -24.19 1.51
C PRO A 12 16.92 -23.14 2.62
N SER A 13 16.08 -22.12 2.62
CA SER A 13 16.12 -21.02 3.59
C SER A 13 14.80 -20.92 4.35
N THR A 14 14.90 -20.68 5.65
CA THR A 14 13.76 -20.37 6.52
C THR A 14 13.41 -18.87 6.51
N ARG A 15 14.16 -18.05 5.76
CA ARG A 15 13.96 -16.60 5.69
C ARG A 15 12.55 -16.27 5.21
N THR A 16 11.84 -15.44 5.97
CA THR A 16 10.50 -14.98 5.63
C THR A 16 10.53 -13.76 4.71
N VAL A 17 9.40 -13.46 4.06
CA VAL A 17 9.23 -12.25 3.25
C VAL A 17 9.45 -11.00 4.11
N ALA A 18 8.95 -10.96 5.35
CA ALA A 18 9.15 -9.82 6.24
C ALA A 18 10.63 -9.57 6.54
N GLN A 19 11.37 -10.63 6.91
CA GLN A 19 12.80 -10.54 7.19
C GLN A 19 13.58 -10.05 5.96
N PHE A 20 13.28 -10.62 4.79
CA PHE A 20 13.89 -10.21 3.55
C PHE A 20 13.62 -8.73 3.21
N LEU A 21 12.36 -8.28 3.28
CA LEU A 21 12.03 -6.90 2.93
C LEU A 21 12.65 -5.89 3.90
N THR A 22 12.77 -6.23 5.19
CA THR A 22 13.49 -5.39 6.15
C THR A 22 14.98 -5.27 5.80
N GLU A 23 15.64 -6.40 5.52
CA GLU A 23 17.05 -6.44 5.10
C GLU A 23 17.27 -5.66 3.79
N TRP A 24 16.39 -5.90 2.81
CA TRP A 24 16.47 -5.28 1.50
C TRP A 24 16.25 -3.77 1.56
N LEU A 25 15.22 -3.30 2.26
CA LEU A 25 14.93 -1.87 2.40
C LEU A 25 16.09 -1.09 3.05
N ALA A 26 16.75 -1.68 4.04
CA ALA A 26 17.92 -1.07 4.67
C ALA A 26 19.12 -1.01 3.72
N ALA A 27 19.32 -2.04 2.90
CA ALA A 27 20.44 -2.09 1.95
C ALA A 27 20.27 -1.11 0.77
N VAL A 28 19.04 -0.92 0.27
CA VAL A 28 18.78 -0.03 -0.87
C VAL A 28 18.56 1.42 -0.48
N GLU A 29 18.37 1.74 0.82
CA GLU A 29 18.14 3.09 1.31
C GLU A 29 19.14 4.13 0.81
N PRO A 30 20.46 3.90 0.84
CA PRO A 30 21.43 4.90 0.40
C PRO A 30 21.39 5.19 -1.11
N ALA A 31 20.83 4.26 -1.90
CA ALA A 31 20.77 4.35 -3.36
C ALA A 31 19.45 4.93 -3.89
N LEU A 32 18.46 5.15 -3.01
CA LEU A 32 17.14 5.66 -3.38
C LEU A 32 16.94 7.08 -2.87
N ASP A 33 16.10 7.85 -3.56
CA ASP A 33 15.64 9.11 -3.01
C ASP A 33 14.71 8.87 -1.80
N ALA A 34 14.69 9.84 -0.89
CA ALA A 34 13.97 9.74 0.38
C ALA A 34 12.45 9.52 0.20
N THR A 35 11.85 9.98 -0.90
CA THR A 35 10.40 9.85 -1.14
C THR A 35 10.04 8.46 -1.67
N THR A 36 10.87 7.91 -2.56
CA THR A 36 10.73 6.53 -3.05
C THR A 36 10.94 5.54 -1.91
N TRP A 37 12.02 5.70 -1.13
CA TRP A 37 12.27 4.81 0.01
C TRP A 37 11.14 4.85 1.04
N ARG A 38 10.61 6.05 1.36
CA ARG A 38 9.47 6.19 2.26
C ARG A 38 8.23 5.47 1.71
N SER A 39 7.93 5.67 0.43
CA SER A 39 6.78 5.02 -0.22
C SER A 39 6.91 3.49 -0.19
N TRP A 40 8.10 2.95 -0.49
CA TRP A 40 8.35 1.51 -0.46
C TRP A 40 8.29 0.93 0.95
N SER A 41 8.84 1.64 1.93
CA SER A 41 8.74 1.27 3.34
C SER A 41 7.29 1.24 3.82
N ASP A 42 6.50 2.24 3.43
CA ASP A 42 5.07 2.28 3.73
C ASP A 42 4.32 1.13 3.07
N TYR A 43 4.62 0.82 1.80
CA TYR A 43 4.02 -0.33 1.11
C TYR A 43 4.35 -1.65 1.79
N ALA A 44 5.61 -1.86 2.17
CA ALA A 44 6.05 -3.05 2.87
C ALA A 44 5.29 -3.22 4.19
N ARG A 45 5.32 -2.19 5.06
CA ARG A 45 4.74 -2.23 6.40
C ARG A 45 3.21 -2.31 6.40
N THR A 46 2.57 -1.62 5.46
CA THR A 46 1.11 -1.46 5.44
C THR A 46 0.42 -2.57 4.66
N TYR A 47 0.98 -2.98 3.52
CA TYR A 47 0.26 -3.83 2.56
C TYR A 47 0.88 -5.20 2.36
N VAL A 48 2.20 -5.35 2.49
CA VAL A 48 2.84 -6.64 2.18
C VAL A 48 3.04 -7.49 3.43
N ILE A 49 3.75 -6.96 4.43
CA ILE A 49 4.13 -7.68 5.64
C ILE A 49 2.90 -8.24 6.39
N PRO A 50 1.80 -7.49 6.57
CA PRO A 50 0.63 -8.02 7.27
C PRO A 50 -0.05 -9.21 6.56
N HIS A 51 0.18 -9.38 5.26
CA HIS A 51 -0.54 -10.38 4.45
C HIS A 51 0.30 -11.59 4.11
N ILE A 52 1.57 -11.38 3.73
CA ILE A 52 2.47 -12.45 3.28
C ILE A 52 3.82 -12.43 4.01
N GLY A 53 4.00 -11.57 5.02
CA GLY A 53 5.29 -11.38 5.69
C GLY A 53 5.80 -12.62 6.43
N ALA A 54 4.89 -13.47 6.93
CA ALA A 54 5.25 -14.71 7.62
C ALA A 54 5.63 -15.85 6.66
N GLU A 55 5.29 -15.75 5.37
CA GLU A 55 5.60 -16.77 4.38
C GLU A 55 7.10 -16.86 4.13
N ARG A 56 7.59 -18.08 3.86
CA ARG A 56 8.99 -18.26 3.45
C ARG A 56 9.19 -17.63 2.07
N LEU A 57 10.24 -16.83 1.92
CA LEU A 57 10.54 -16.14 0.66
C LEU A 57 10.62 -17.12 -0.52
N GLN A 58 11.25 -18.28 -0.31
CA GLN A 58 11.39 -19.34 -1.33
C GLN A 58 10.09 -20.05 -1.68
N ARG A 59 9.04 -19.94 -0.84
CA ARG A 59 7.71 -20.52 -1.10
C ARG A 59 6.75 -19.55 -1.78
N LEU A 60 7.13 -18.26 -1.85
CA LEU A 60 6.31 -17.29 -2.54
C LEU A 60 6.08 -17.79 -3.97
N ASP A 61 4.88 -17.68 -4.54
CA ASP A 61 4.59 -17.98 -5.95
C ASP A 61 3.77 -16.84 -6.61
N GLU A 62 3.62 -16.88 -7.93
CA GLU A 62 2.83 -15.87 -8.66
C GLU A 62 1.35 -15.87 -8.23
N PRO A 63 0.68 -17.04 -8.06
CA PRO A 63 -0.68 -17.08 -7.52
C PRO A 63 -0.85 -16.37 -6.16
N GLN A 64 0.11 -16.45 -5.25
CA GLN A 64 0.07 -15.74 -3.97
C GLN A 64 0.16 -14.23 -4.14
N LEU A 65 0.98 -13.74 -5.08
CA LEU A 65 1.06 -12.32 -5.41
C LEU A 65 -0.23 -11.81 -6.05
N LEU A 66 -0.82 -12.55 -6.98
CA LEU A 66 -2.11 -12.22 -7.57
C LEU A 66 -3.23 -12.17 -6.53
N LYS A 67 -3.25 -13.13 -5.59
CA LYS A 67 -4.20 -13.13 -4.45
C LYS A 67 -4.01 -11.91 -3.56
N LEU A 68 -2.76 -11.52 -3.28
CA LEU A 68 -2.46 -10.30 -2.54
C LEU A 68 -3.00 -9.07 -3.28
N TYR A 69 -2.73 -8.92 -4.58
CA TYR A 69 -3.18 -7.77 -5.35
C TYR A 69 -4.71 -7.69 -5.43
N ALA A 70 -5.38 -8.83 -5.63
CA ALA A 70 -6.84 -8.91 -5.59
C ALA A 70 -7.40 -8.45 -4.25
N LYS A 71 -6.82 -8.93 -3.13
CA LYS A 71 -7.20 -8.52 -1.77
C LYS A 71 -7.00 -7.02 -1.56
N LEU A 72 -5.87 -6.47 -2.01
CA LEU A 72 -5.61 -5.03 -1.90
C LEU A 72 -6.62 -4.20 -2.70
N LEU A 73 -7.03 -4.66 -3.89
CA LEU A 73 -8.05 -3.99 -4.70
C LEU A 73 -9.45 -4.02 -4.08
N THR A 74 -9.76 -4.99 -3.22
CA THR A 74 -11.08 -5.10 -2.59
C THR A 74 -11.14 -4.46 -1.21
N GLU A 75 -10.10 -4.62 -0.40
CA GLU A 75 -10.12 -4.25 1.03
C GLU A 75 -8.80 -3.69 1.58
N GLY A 76 -7.87 -3.31 0.70
CA GLY A 76 -6.56 -2.84 1.15
C GLY A 76 -6.55 -1.46 1.79
N ARG A 77 -7.63 -0.66 1.76
CA ARG A 77 -7.60 0.74 2.20
C ARG A 77 -7.42 0.82 3.72
N VAL A 78 -6.24 1.28 4.14
CA VAL A 78 -5.95 1.54 5.56
C VAL A 78 -6.41 2.92 6.01
N LYS A 79 -6.34 3.92 5.12
CA LYS A 79 -6.73 5.30 5.49
C LYS A 79 -8.26 5.45 5.47
N ARG A 80 -8.81 5.90 6.61
CA ARG A 80 -10.22 6.25 6.76
C ARG A 80 -10.67 7.27 5.71
N ASP A 81 -11.88 7.11 5.20
CA ASP A 81 -12.55 8.10 4.36
C ASP A 81 -13.00 9.31 5.18
N ASN A 82 -12.04 10.15 5.54
CA ASN A 82 -12.29 11.33 6.35
C ASN A 82 -13.21 12.33 5.62
N ASP A 83 -13.21 12.38 4.29
CA ASP A 83 -14.03 13.34 3.54
C ASP A 83 -15.51 12.94 3.61
N SER A 84 -15.83 11.67 3.38
CA SER A 84 -17.22 11.19 3.52
C SER A 84 -17.74 11.30 4.95
N VAL A 85 -16.88 11.03 5.96
CA VAL A 85 -17.24 11.19 7.37
C VAL A 85 -17.52 12.66 7.72
N MET A 86 -16.65 13.57 7.29
CA MET A 86 -16.86 15.01 7.49
C MET A 86 -18.13 15.48 6.80
N TYR A 87 -18.41 15.02 5.58
CA TYR A 87 -19.62 15.41 4.87
C TYR A 87 -20.88 14.89 5.56
N ALA A 88 -20.91 13.63 6.01
CA ALA A 88 -22.05 13.10 6.75
C ALA A 88 -22.37 13.97 7.96
N HIS A 89 -21.37 14.23 8.82
CA HIS A 89 -21.54 15.09 10.00
C HIS A 89 -21.96 16.51 9.63
N TRP A 90 -21.37 17.09 8.58
CA TRP A 90 -21.72 18.42 8.11
C TRP A 90 -23.16 18.47 7.60
N SER A 91 -23.60 17.48 6.81
CA SER A 91 -24.94 17.41 6.22
C SER A 91 -26.03 17.24 7.27
N GLU A 92 -25.81 16.40 8.28
CA GLU A 92 -26.73 16.21 9.41
C GLU A 92 -26.93 17.52 10.17
N ARG A 93 -25.83 18.19 10.52
CA ARG A 93 -25.85 19.48 11.22
C ARG A 93 -26.47 20.60 10.38
N ASN A 94 -26.20 20.59 9.07
CA ASN A 94 -26.78 21.55 8.13
C ASN A 94 -28.29 21.35 7.95
N ALA A 95 -28.79 20.11 7.97
CA ALA A 95 -30.21 19.81 7.93
C ALA A 95 -30.97 20.32 9.16
N VAL A 96 -30.30 20.38 10.32
CA VAL A 96 -30.82 20.99 11.56
C VAL A 96 -30.69 22.53 11.56
N GLY A 97 -30.12 23.12 10.52
CA GLY A 97 -29.96 24.57 10.37
C GLY A 97 -28.77 25.17 11.12
N VAL A 98 -27.91 24.35 11.72
CA VAL A 98 -26.73 24.80 12.47
C VAL A 98 -25.47 24.20 11.84
N PRO A 99 -24.97 24.75 10.72
CA PRO A 99 -23.81 24.21 10.03
C PRO A 99 -22.56 24.30 10.93
N PRO A 100 -21.77 23.22 11.07
CA PRO A 100 -20.65 23.19 11.98
C PRO A 100 -19.51 24.05 11.44
N THR A 101 -18.82 24.75 12.35
CA THR A 101 -17.57 25.43 11.99
C THR A 101 -16.50 24.40 11.59
N PRO A 102 -15.47 24.79 10.80
CA PRO A 102 -14.38 23.88 10.46
C PRO A 102 -13.68 23.27 11.68
N ARG A 103 -13.62 24.00 12.80
CA ARG A 103 -13.03 23.51 14.05
C ARG A 103 -13.89 22.41 14.68
N GLN A 104 -15.19 22.67 14.87
CA GLN A 104 -16.13 21.68 15.39
C GLN A 104 -16.18 20.43 14.52
N LEU A 105 -16.13 20.59 13.20
CA LEU A 105 -16.09 19.46 12.26
C LEU A 105 -14.80 18.65 12.41
N SER A 106 -13.66 19.32 12.56
CA SER A 106 -12.36 18.69 12.77
C SER A 106 -12.31 17.89 14.07
N GLU A 107 -12.80 18.47 15.16
CA GLU A 107 -12.87 17.86 16.49
C GLU A 107 -13.83 16.66 16.47
N ALA A 108 -15.02 16.80 15.89
CA ALA A 108 -16.00 15.72 15.80
C ALA A 108 -15.54 14.54 14.92
N CYS A 109 -14.80 14.81 13.85
CA CYS A 109 -14.39 13.77 12.88
C CYS A 109 -12.98 13.22 13.15
N GLY A 110 -12.22 13.79 14.09
CA GLY A 110 -10.83 13.42 14.35
C GLY A 110 -9.88 13.71 13.17
N THR A 111 -10.15 14.80 12.43
CA THR A 111 -9.34 15.19 11.26
C THR A 111 -8.42 16.36 11.58
N THR A 112 -7.59 16.78 10.61
CA THR A 112 -6.82 18.02 10.74
C THR A 112 -7.69 19.24 10.43
N ILE A 113 -7.37 20.37 11.06
CA ILE A 113 -8.09 21.63 10.82
C ILE A 113 -7.99 22.08 9.35
N HIS A 114 -6.86 21.80 8.68
CA HIS A 114 -6.68 22.10 7.27
C HIS A 114 -7.63 21.28 6.38
N ALA A 115 -7.80 19.99 6.67
CA ALA A 115 -8.74 19.14 5.94
C ALA A 115 -10.18 19.65 6.13
N ALA A 116 -10.57 19.95 7.37
CA ALA A 116 -11.90 20.45 7.68
C ALA A 116 -12.21 21.80 7.03
N ARG A 117 -11.25 22.75 7.01
CA ARG A 117 -11.42 24.05 6.33
C ARG A 117 -11.66 23.89 4.82
N THR A 118 -10.85 23.06 4.17
CA THR A 118 -10.98 22.78 2.73
C THR A 118 -12.27 22.04 2.43
N ALA A 119 -12.67 21.10 3.28
CA ALA A 119 -13.93 20.36 3.18
C ALA A 119 -15.15 21.28 3.30
N VAL A 120 -15.27 22.07 4.38
CA VAL A 120 -16.39 23.00 4.59
C VAL A 120 -16.54 23.98 3.42
N ARG A 121 -15.44 24.49 2.85
CA ARG A 121 -15.50 25.36 1.66
C ARG A 121 -16.17 24.65 0.47
N ARG A 122 -15.85 23.38 0.23
CA ARG A 122 -16.45 22.57 -0.86
C ARG A 122 -17.92 22.24 -0.59
N TYR A 123 -18.26 21.86 0.63
CA TYR A 123 -19.63 21.47 0.97
C TYR A 123 -20.61 22.63 0.86
N ARG A 124 -20.19 23.84 1.26
CA ARG A 124 -20.99 25.07 1.13
C ARG A 124 -21.35 25.44 -0.30
N VAL A 125 -20.52 25.05 -1.27
CA VAL A 125 -20.80 25.25 -2.71
C VAL A 125 -21.48 24.04 -3.35
N GLY A 126 -22.00 23.10 -2.55
CA GLY A 126 -22.76 21.94 -3.01
C GLY A 126 -21.92 20.77 -3.51
N ILE A 127 -20.59 20.78 -3.32
CA ILE A 127 -19.72 19.68 -3.76
C ILE A 127 -19.66 18.61 -2.66
N ALA A 128 -20.36 17.50 -2.88
CA ALA A 128 -20.31 16.32 -2.02
C ALA A 128 -19.09 15.43 -2.33
N PRO A 129 -18.50 14.74 -1.34
CA PRO A 129 -17.44 13.78 -1.57
C PRO A 129 -17.96 12.56 -2.31
N LYS A 130 -17.11 11.97 -3.15
CA LYS A 130 -17.37 10.66 -3.74
C LYS A 130 -16.96 9.59 -2.72
N PRO A 131 -17.85 8.65 -2.35
CA PRO A 131 -17.49 7.60 -1.41
C PRO A 131 -16.32 6.80 -1.96
N VAL A 132 -15.30 6.60 -1.13
CA VAL A 132 -14.15 5.80 -1.53
C VAL A 132 -14.44 4.31 -1.29
N SER A 133 -13.93 3.46 -2.17
CA SER A 133 -14.05 2.00 -1.99
C SER A 133 -13.27 1.53 -0.75
N PRO A 134 -13.60 0.38 -0.16
CA PRO A 134 -12.76 -0.24 0.86
C PRO A 134 -11.39 -0.71 0.31
N GLY A 135 -11.23 -0.80 -1.01
CA GLY A 135 -10.00 -1.24 -1.66
C GLY A 135 -9.04 -0.13 -2.08
N LEU A 136 -7.76 -0.48 -2.27
CA LEU A 136 -6.75 0.42 -2.82
C LEU A 136 -7.10 0.88 -4.23
N ALA A 137 -6.68 2.10 -4.56
CA ALA A 137 -6.74 2.57 -5.93
C ALA A 137 -5.84 1.68 -6.82
N PRO A 138 -6.25 1.38 -8.07
CA PRO A 138 -5.46 0.53 -8.98
C PRO A 138 -4.04 1.05 -9.21
N LYS A 139 -3.83 2.37 -9.20
CA LYS A 139 -2.49 2.98 -9.27
C LYS A 139 -1.62 2.58 -8.09
N THR A 140 -2.16 2.56 -6.87
CA THR A 140 -1.42 2.17 -5.68
C THR A 140 -1.05 0.69 -5.73
N VAL A 141 -1.95 -0.19 -6.16
CA VAL A 141 -1.66 -1.61 -6.32
C VAL A 141 -0.55 -1.85 -7.35
N ARG A 142 -0.56 -1.12 -8.47
CA ARG A 142 0.54 -1.14 -9.45
C ARG A 142 1.88 -0.70 -8.84
N ASN A 143 1.88 0.30 -7.97
CA ASN A 143 3.10 0.72 -7.27
C ASN A 143 3.61 -0.36 -6.29
N VAL A 144 2.71 -1.00 -5.55
CA VAL A 144 3.06 -2.14 -4.68
C VAL A 144 3.64 -3.29 -5.50
N HIS A 145 3.07 -3.58 -6.66
CA HIS A 145 3.61 -4.57 -7.59
C HIS A 145 5.01 -4.20 -8.07
N ALA A 146 5.24 -2.97 -8.53
CA ALA A 146 6.56 -2.53 -9.00
C ALA A 146 7.63 -2.61 -7.90
N PHE A 147 7.28 -2.21 -6.67
CA PHE A 147 8.13 -2.37 -5.49
C PHE A 147 8.47 -3.85 -5.22
N LEU A 148 7.47 -4.72 -5.17
CA LEU A 148 7.67 -6.16 -4.91
C LEU A 148 8.49 -6.82 -6.00
N HIS A 149 8.19 -6.51 -7.26
CA HIS A 149 8.96 -7.01 -8.40
C HIS A 149 10.42 -6.58 -8.26
N ARG A 150 10.71 -5.30 -8.00
CA ARG A 150 12.07 -4.82 -7.80
C ARG A 150 12.79 -5.56 -6.66
N ALA A 151 12.13 -5.74 -5.51
CA ALA A 151 12.71 -6.47 -4.39
C ALA A 151 13.00 -7.95 -4.73
N LEU A 152 12.08 -8.64 -5.40
CA LEU A 152 12.26 -10.05 -5.78
C LEU A 152 13.37 -10.24 -6.82
N VAL A 153 13.58 -9.27 -7.70
CA VAL A 153 14.72 -9.26 -8.63
C VAL A 153 16.05 -9.20 -7.87
N ASP A 154 16.13 -8.33 -6.88
CA ASP A 154 17.32 -8.23 -6.04
C ASP A 154 17.49 -9.50 -5.17
N ALA A 155 16.39 -10.14 -4.75
CA ALA A 155 16.44 -11.44 -4.06
C ALA A 155 17.06 -12.55 -4.92
N VAL A 156 16.80 -12.56 -6.23
CA VAL A 156 17.46 -13.46 -7.18
C VAL A 156 18.95 -13.12 -7.29
N ALA A 157 19.29 -11.83 -7.43
CA ALA A 157 20.68 -11.37 -7.49
C ALA A 157 21.48 -11.72 -6.21
N TRP A 158 20.84 -11.65 -5.05
CA TRP A 158 21.40 -12.03 -3.74
C TRP A 158 21.38 -13.54 -3.50
N LYS A 159 20.95 -14.34 -4.49
CA LYS A 159 20.86 -15.81 -4.43
C LYS A 159 19.95 -16.32 -3.31
N TYR A 160 18.92 -15.55 -2.94
CA TYR A 160 17.85 -16.02 -2.04
C TYR A 160 16.74 -16.76 -2.79
N LEU A 161 16.58 -16.46 -4.08
CA LEU A 161 15.67 -17.13 -5.01
C LEU A 161 16.44 -17.67 -6.22
N THR A 162 15.95 -18.76 -6.80
CA THR A 162 16.44 -19.29 -8.08
C THR A 162 15.85 -18.47 -9.24
N ASP A 163 16.61 -18.30 -10.32
CA ASP A 163 16.27 -17.46 -11.50
C ASP A 163 15.06 -17.97 -12.34
N ASN A 164 14.33 -18.97 -11.85
CA ASN A 164 13.24 -19.61 -12.58
C ASN A 164 11.93 -18.79 -12.60
N ARG A 165 11.98 -17.49 -12.28
CA ARG A 165 10.78 -16.68 -11.99
C ARG A 165 10.65 -15.40 -12.80
N ARG A 166 11.54 -15.19 -13.78
CA ARG A 166 11.46 -14.09 -14.74
C ARG A 166 10.90 -14.47 -16.11
N ALA A 167 10.40 -15.69 -16.28
CA ALA A 167 9.69 -16.08 -17.48
C ALA A 167 8.19 -16.14 -17.20
N MET A 168 7.47 -15.07 -17.53
CA MET A 168 6.21 -15.00 -18.30
C MET A 168 5.58 -13.62 -18.18
#